data_AF-A0A551XYG9-F1
#
_entry.id   AF-A0A551XYG9-F1
#
_cell.length_a   1.000
_cell.length_b   1.000
_cell.length_c   1.000
_cell.angle_alpha   90.00
_cell.angle_beta   90.00
_cell.angle_gamma   90.00
#
_symmetry.space_group_name_H-M   'P 1'
#
loop_
_entity.id
_entity.type
_entity.pdbx_description
1 polymer ?
#
loop_
_entity_poly.entity_id
_entity_poly.type
_entity_poly.pdbx_seq_one_letter_code
_entity_poly.pdbx_strand_id
1 'polypeptide(L)' 'MNNPEEYVIIMAKILDLAIPDRYLNSVVENWQRLQEIASLVTDLVAYRGDPPAVPPLPLPLI' A
#
# COMPACT_ATOMS: atom_id res chain seq x y z
N MET A 1 -8.33 4.36 8.89
CA MET A 1 -7.74 5.13 7.78
C MET A 1 -8.55 4.82 6.54
N ASN A 2 -9.50 5.70 6.16
CA ASN A 2 -10.47 5.40 5.09
C ASN A 2 -10.25 6.25 3.82
N ASN A 3 -9.16 7.00 3.72
CA ASN A 3 -8.85 7.81 2.54
C ASN A 3 -7.53 7.35 1.86
N PRO A 4 -7.62 6.69 0.69
CA PRO A 4 -6.46 6.24 -0.09
C PRO A 4 -5.53 7.37 -0.51
N GLU A 5 -6.08 8.55 -0.82
CA GLU A 5 -5.30 9.72 -1.22
C GLU A 5 -4.44 10.23 -0.08
N GLU A 6 -5.01 10.34 1.12
CA GLU A 6 -4.30 10.76 2.32
C GLU A 6 -3.14 9.81 2.64
N TYR A 7 -3.38 8.49 2.52
CA TYR A 7 -2.34 7.49 2.70
C TYR A 7 -1.20 7.66 1.69
N VAL A 8 -1.52 7.83 0.41
CA VAL A 8 -0.52 8.05 -0.65
C VAL A 8 0.30 9.31 -0.39
N ILE A 9 -0.33 10.42 0.02
CA ILE A 9 0.36 11.67 0.35
C ILE A 9 1.31 11.49 1.54
N ILE A 10 0.86 10.80 2.60
CA ILE A 10 1.69 10.54 3.79
C ILE A 10 2.89 9.67 3.40
N MET A 11 2.67 8.57 2.66
CA MET A 11 3.75 7.67 2.26
C MET A 11 4.73 8.35 1.30
N ALA A 12 4.25 9.18 0.39
CA ALA A 12 5.12 9.98 -0.48
C ALA A 12 6.04 10.90 0.34
N LYS A 13 5.53 11.54 1.40
CA LYS A 13 6.35 12.36 2.31
C LYS A 13 7.38 11.53 3.08
N ILE A 14 7.00 10.35 3.58
CA ILE A 14 7.91 9.45 4.31
C ILE A 14 9.06 8.98 3.41
N LEU A 15 8.77 8.74 2.14
CA LEU A 15 9.74 8.27 1.15
C LEU A 15 10.49 9.40 0.41
N ASP A 16 10.24 10.65 0.78
CA ASP A 16 10.78 11.85 0.09
C ASP A 16 10.50 11.85 -1.43
N LEU A 17 9.30 11.42 -1.81
CA LEU A 17 8.82 11.37 -3.19
C LEU A 17 7.93 12.57 -3.48
N ALA A 18 8.35 13.40 -4.45
CA ALA A 18 7.51 14.47 -4.97
C ALA A 18 6.53 13.92 -6.02
N ILE A 19 5.23 13.95 -5.72
CA ILE A 19 4.16 13.60 -6.67
C ILE A 19 3.58 14.91 -7.22
N PRO A 20 3.79 15.24 -8.51
CA PRO A 20 3.09 16.36 -9.14
C PRO A 20 1.58 16.18 -9.08
N ASP A 21 0.83 17.24 -8.77
CA ASP A 21 -0.64 17.20 -8.61
C ASP A 21 -1.36 16.53 -9.79
N ARG A 22 -0.89 16.77 -11.03
CA ARG A 22 -1.44 16.18 -12.26
C ARG A 22 -1.36 14.64 -12.31
N TYR A 23 -0.49 14.02 -11.50
CA TYR A 23 -0.33 12.58 -11.42
C TYR A 23 -0.95 11.99 -10.15
N LEU A 24 -1.35 12.81 -9.17
CA LEU A 24 -1.83 12.34 -7.88
C LEU A 24 -2.97 11.33 -8.02
N ASN A 25 -3.98 11.66 -8.84
CA ASN A 25 -5.12 10.76 -9.05
C ASN A 25 -4.67 9.40 -9.63
N SER A 26 -3.83 9.40 -10.66
CA SER A 26 -3.32 8.15 -11.25
C SER A 26 -2.44 7.35 -10.28
N VAL A 27 -1.68 8.01 -9.40
CA VAL A 27 -0.91 7.31 -8.37
C VAL A 27 -1.84 6.65 -7.36
N VAL A 28 -2.89 7.34 -6.93
CA VAL A 28 -3.89 6.81 -6.00
C VAL A 28 -4.62 5.61 -6.60
N GLU A 29 -5.10 5.71 -7.84
CA GLU A 29 -5.77 4.60 -8.52
C GLU A 29 -4.86 3.36 -8.65
N ASN A 30 -3.59 3.56 -9.04
CA ASN A 30 -2.65 2.45 -9.16
C ASN A 30 -2.28 1.85 -7.81
N TRP A 31 -2.17 2.67 -6.76
CA TRP A 31 -1.95 2.18 -5.40
C TRP A 31 -3.08 1.24 -4.96
N GLN A 32 -4.34 1.60 -5.22
CA GLN A 32 -5.49 0.76 -4.90
C GLN A 32 -5.46 -0.58 -5.65
N ARG A 33 -5.14 -0.57 -6.95
CA ARG A 33 -4.98 -1.81 -7.74
C ARG A 33 -3.87 -2.70 -7.20
N LEU A 34 -2.74 -2.11 -6.80
CA LEU A 34 -1.63 -2.84 -6.20
C LEU A 34 -2.02 -3.43 -4.83
N GLN A 35 -2.85 -2.74 -4.04
CA GLN A 35 -3.38 -3.28 -2.79
C GLN A 35 -4.25 -4.53 -3.02
N GLU A 36 -5.11 -4.52 -4.05
CA GLU A 36 -5.90 -5.70 -4.41
C GLU A 36 -5.01 -6.89 -4.80
N ILE A 37 -4.00 -6.65 -5.65
CA ILE A 37 -3.03 -7.68 -6.04
C ILE A 37 -2.27 -8.22 -4.82
N ALA A 38 -1.81 -7.34 -3.94
CA ALA A 38 -1.10 -7.73 -2.72
C ALA A 38 -1.98 -8.57 -1.79
N SER A 39 -3.28 -8.27 -1.67
CA SER A 39 -4.24 -9.08 -0.93
C SER A 39 -4.30 -10.50 -1.50
N LEU A 40 -4.47 -10.64 -2.82
CA LEU A 40 -4.54 -11.96 -3.47
C LEU A 40 -3.27 -12.80 -3.28
N VAL A 41 -2.10 -12.16 -3.35
CA VAL A 41 -0.82 -12.83 -3.09
C VAL A 41 -0.71 -13.27 -1.63
N THR A 42 -1.14 -12.43 -0.69
CA THR A 42 -1.12 -12.76 0.74
C THR A 42 -2.04 -13.94 1.05
N ASP A 43 -3.25 -13.94 0.47
CA ASP A 43 -4.20 -15.05 0.62
C ASP A 43 -3.65 -16.35 0.03
N LEU A 44 -2.96 -16.27 -1.12
CA LEU A 44 -2.31 -17.43 -1.73
C LEU A 44 -1.21 -18.01 -0.84
N VAL A 45 -0.37 -17.15 -0.24
CA VAL A 45 0.72 -17.58 0.64
C VAL A 45 0.16 -18.20 1.92
N ALA A 46 -0.85 -17.57 2.53
CA ALA A 46 -1.53 -18.09 3.71
C ALA A 46 -2.20 -19.45 3.45
N TYR A 47 -2.85 -19.63 2.29
CA TYR A 47 -3.46 -20.90 1.88
C TYR A 47 -2.44 -22.04 1.75
N ARG A 48 -1.20 -21.74 1.33
CA ARG A 48 -0.13 -22.73 1.15
C ARG A 48 0.53 -23.15 2.46
N GLY A 49 0.23 -22.50 3.58
CA GLY A 49 0.87 -22.76 4.86
C GLY A 49 2.32 -22.25 4.94
N ASP A 50 2.78 -21.54 3.92
CA ASP A 50 4.07 -20.86 3.91
C ASP A 50 3.92 -19.55 4.72
N PRO A 51 4.81 -19.25 5.68
CA PRO A 51 4.75 -17.97 6.37
C PRO A 51 4.96 -16.81 5.37
N PRO A 52 4.26 -15.67 5.54
CA PRO A 52 4.43 -14.53 4.65
C PRO A 52 5.91 -14.10 4.62
N ALA A 53 6.50 -14.09 3.42
CA ALA A 53 7.89 -13.67 3.22
C ALA A 53 8.11 -12.16 3.47
N VAL A 54 7.03 -11.40 3.61
CA VAL A 54 7.05 -9.96 3.92
C VAL A 54 6.75 -9.79 5.40
N PRO A 55 7.61 -9.10 6.18
CA PRO A 55 7.29 -8.78 7.55
C PRO A 55 6.00 -7.96 7.61
N PRO A 56 5.14 -8.15 8.62
CA PRO A 56 3.95 -7.33 8.78
C PRO A 56 4.38 -5.85 8.77
N LEU A 57 3.71 -5.03 7.95
CA LEU A 57 3.89 -3.58 8.00
C LEU A 57 3.78 -3.15 9.47
N PRO A 58 4.68 -2.27 9.96
CA PRO A 58 4.58 -1.79 11.32
C PRO A 58 3.19 -1.18 11.52
N LEU A 59 2.43 -1.74 12.48
CA LEU A 59 1.19 -1.13 12.95
C LEU A 59 1.51 0.32 13.34
N PRO A 60 0.68 1.31 12.96
CA PRO A 60 0.87 2.66 13.46
C PRO A 60 0.83 2.60 14.99
N LEU A 61 1.92 3.03 15.63
CA LEU A 61 2.00 3.18 17.07
C LEU A 61 0.94 4.20 17.50
N ILE A 62 -0.14 3.71 18.12
CA ILE A 62 -1.13 4.50 18.85
C ILE A 62 -0.67 4.59 20.31
#